data_AF-A0A7Y0TIX1-F1
#
_entry.id   AF-A0A7Y0TIX1-F1
#
_cell.length_a   1.000
_cell.length_b   1.000
_cell.length_c   1.000
_cell.angle_alpha   90.00
_cell.angle_beta   90.00
_cell.angle_gamma   90.00
#
_symmetry.space_group_name_H-M   'P 1'
#
loop_
_entity.id
_entity.type
_entity.pdbx_description
1 polymer ?
#
loop_
_entity_poly.entity_id
_entity_poly.type
_entity_poly.pdbx_seq_one_letter_code
_entity_poly.pdbx_strand_id
1 'polypeptide(L)'
;MRHQSVQEQVINLNSVLRGHYAYFGIAVNFQVLQRIHRSVERYWKRMLSSRSQKGGITWEAFHRLKLRFPLLRPKLSIPFWKLQGLVMQ
;
A
#
# COMPACT_ATOMS: atom_id res chain seq x y z
N MET A 1 6.50 3.93 14.49
CA MET A 1 6.47 2.86 13.47
C MET A 1 7.62 1.83 13.59
N ARG A 2 8.88 2.22 13.83
CA ARG A 2 10.02 1.28 13.95
C ARG A 2 9.97 0.29 15.14
N HIS A 3 9.31 0.63 16.25
CA HIS A 3 9.26 -0.25 17.43
C HIS A 3 7.99 -1.11 17.51
N GLN A 4 7.01 -0.84 16.64
CA GLN A 4 5.73 -1.53 16.61
C GLN A 4 5.88 -2.98 16.10
N SER A 5 4.94 -3.86 16.42
CA SER A 5 4.84 -5.16 15.77
C SER A 5 4.69 -5.02 14.25
N VAL A 6 4.91 -6.10 13.50
CA VAL A 6 4.70 -6.10 12.03
C VAL A 6 3.23 -5.81 11.69
N GLN A 7 2.30 -6.36 12.47
CA GLN A 7 0.87 -6.18 12.28
C GLN A 7 0.45 -4.71 12.45
N GLU A 8 0.91 -4.06 13.53
CA GLU A 8 0.61 -2.64 13.76
C GLU A 8 1.19 -1.72 12.69
N GLN A 9 2.39 -2.02 12.18
CA GLN A 9 2.94 -1.29 11.04
C GLN A 9 2.04 -1.39 9.81
N VAL A 10 1.55 -2.60 9.50
CA VAL A 10 0.67 -2.82 8.34
C VAL A 10 -0.66 -2.10 8.50
N ILE A 11 -1.24 -2.09 9.70
CA ILE A 11 -2.45 -1.32 10.02
C ILE A 11 -2.22 0.17 9.72
N ASN A 12 -1.13 0.74 10.22
CA ASN A 12 -0.80 2.16 10.04
C ASN A 12 -0.54 2.50 8.57
N LEU A 13 0.26 1.68 7.88
CA LEU A 13 0.56 1.85 6.46
C LEU A 13 -0.71 1.74 5.59
N ASN A 14 -1.61 0.81 5.92
CA ASN A 14 -2.87 0.64 5.20
C ASN A 14 -3.85 1.80 5.45
N SER A 15 -3.81 2.43 6.62
CA SER A 15 -4.56 3.66 6.89
C SER A 15 -4.12 4.80 5.96
N VAL A 16 -2.79 5.00 5.84
CA VAL A 16 -2.20 6.01 4.94
C VAL A 16 -2.53 5.72 3.48
N LEU A 17 -2.36 4.46 3.04
CA LEU A 17 -2.70 4.05 1.66
C LEU A 17 -4.19 4.27 1.35
N ARG A 18 -5.08 3.95 2.29
CA ARG A 18 -6.52 4.17 2.14
C ARG A 18 -6.83 5.66 1.93
N GLY A 19 -6.22 6.55 2.72
CA GLY A 19 -6.38 8.00 2.55
C GLY A 19 -5.90 8.48 1.19
N HIS A 20 -4.71 8.06 0.75
CA HIS A 20 -4.19 8.41 -0.58
C HIS A 20 -5.07 7.87 -1.71
N TYR A 21 -5.59 6.66 -1.59
CA TYR A 21 -6.45 6.08 -2.62
C TYR A 21 -7.81 6.76 -2.67
N ALA A 22 -8.37 7.19 -1.54
CA ALA A 22 -9.58 7.98 -1.51
C ALA A 22 -9.38 9.35 -2.20
N TYR A 23 -8.24 9.99 -1.96
CA TYR A 23 -7.93 11.31 -2.53
C TYR A 23 -7.56 11.26 -4.02
N PHE A 24 -6.76 10.29 -4.44
CA PHE A 24 -6.22 10.20 -5.82
C PHE A 24 -6.91 9.13 -6.69
N GLY A 25 -7.95 8.46 -6.21
CA GLY A 25 -8.53 7.23 -6.79
C GLY A 25 -9.18 7.36 -8.17
N ILE A 26 -9.30 8.56 -8.74
CA ILE A 26 -9.87 8.76 -10.07
C ILE A 26 -9.00 8.03 -11.10
N ALA A 27 -9.64 7.23 -11.97
CA ALA A 27 -9.02 6.32 -12.94
C ALA A 27 -7.83 6.89 -13.75
N VAL A 28 -7.76 8.21 -13.94
CA VAL A 28 -6.70 8.93 -14.64
C VAL A 28 -5.33 8.80 -13.94
N ASN A 29 -5.29 8.54 -12.63
CA ASN A 29 -4.06 8.55 -11.83
C ASN A 29 -3.58 7.18 -11.35
N PHE A 30 -4.00 6.07 -11.99
CA PHE A 30 -3.58 4.73 -11.56
C PHE A 30 -2.04 4.56 -11.49
N GLN A 31 -1.30 5.20 -12.39
CA GLN A 31 0.17 5.23 -12.34
C GLN A 31 0.69 5.89 -11.06
N VAL A 32 0.06 6.98 -10.61
CA VAL A 32 0.40 7.67 -9.36
C VAL A 32 0.09 6.76 -8.17
N LEU A 33 -1.06 6.09 -8.16
CA LEU A 33 -1.42 5.14 -7.10
C LEU A 33 -0.41 3.99 -7.00
N GLN A 34 0.06 3.46 -8.13
CA GLN A 34 1.12 2.46 -8.17
C GLN A 34 2.46 3.01 -7.64
N ARG A 35 2.84 4.24 -8.00
CA ARG A 35 4.06 4.88 -7.49
C ARG A 35 4.00 5.04 -5.97
N ILE A 36 2.86 5.50 -5.43
CA ILE A 36 2.63 5.62 -3.97
C ILE A 36 2.79 4.24 -3.31
N HIS A 37 2.11 3.22 -3.83
CA HIS A 37 2.21 1.85 -3.32
C HIS A 37 3.66 1.34 -3.26
N ARG A 38 4.41 1.48 -4.37
CA ARG A 38 5.82 1.07 -4.44
C ARG A 38 6.73 1.86 -3.51
N SER A 39 6.44 3.14 -3.29
CA SER A 39 7.19 3.98 -2.35
C SER A 39 6.94 3.55 -0.90
N VAL A 40 5.69 3.25 -0.55
CA VAL A 40 5.35 2.71 0.78
C VAL A 40 6.02 1.35 1.02
N GLU A 41 6.03 0.45 0.03
CA GLU A 41 6.74 -0.84 0.14
C GLU A 41 8.24 -0.67 0.40
N ARG A 42 8.91 0.19 -0.37
CA ARG A 42 10.34 0.47 -0.20
C ARG A 42 10.65 1.08 1.17
N TYR A 43 9.81 2.01 1.62
CA TYR A 43 9.94 2.61 2.94
C TYR A 43 9.76 1.57 4.05
N TRP A 44 8.76 0.71 3.94
CA TRP A 44 8.52 -0.35 4.91
C TRP A 44 9.68 -1.34 4.97
N LYS A 45 10.20 -1.80 3.81
CA LYS A 45 11.40 -2.64 3.76
C LYS A 45 12.59 -1.97 4.45
N ARG A 46 12.86 -0.69 4.16
CA ARG A 46 13.94 0.07 4.80
C ARG A 46 13.76 0.13 6.32
N MET A 47 12.53 0.35 6.78
CA MET A 47 12.22 0.38 8.20
C MET A 47 12.46 -0.97 8.88
N LEU A 48 12.04 -2.07 8.25
CA LEU A 48 12.27 -3.42 8.76
C LEU A 48 13.78 -3.75 8.78
N SER A 49 14.52 -3.42 7.72
CA SER A 49 15.97 -3.55 7.69
C SER A 49 16.66 -2.79 8.81
N SER A 50 16.12 -1.64 9.20
CA SER A 50 16.72 -0.81 10.24
C SER A 50 16.67 -1.44 11.63
N ARG A 51 15.77 -2.43 11.86
CA ARG A 51 15.55 -3.05 13.18
C ARG A 51 16.62 -4.05 13.59
N SER A 52 17.35 -4.64 12.64
CA SER A 52 18.36 -5.67 12.91
C SER A 52 19.76 -5.09 12.76
N GLN A 53 20.61 -5.32 13.76
CA GLN A 53 22.05 -5.02 13.65
C GLN A 53 22.82 -6.10 12.86
N LYS A 54 22.26 -7.31 12.72
CA LYS A 54 22.91 -8.46 12.03
C LYS A 54 22.67 -8.47 10.51
N GLY A 55 22.25 -7.35 9.93
CA GLY A 55 21.93 -7.21 8.50
C GLY A 55 20.45 -6.93 8.23
N GLY A 56 20.17 -6.30 7.08
CA GLY A 56 18.83 -5.89 6.65
C GLY A 56 18.00 -7.03 6.07
N ILE A 57 16.67 -6.83 5.96
CA ILE A 57 15.78 -7.81 5.33
C ILE A 57 16.03 -7.86 3.81
N THR A 58 16.21 -9.06 3.25
CA THR A 58 16.31 -9.24 1.80
C THR A 58 14.98 -8.98 1.11
N TRP A 59 14.98 -8.83 -0.22
CA TRP A 59 13.73 -8.67 -0.97
C TRP A 59 12.86 -9.92 -0.91
N GLU A 60 13.45 -11.11 -0.94
CA GLU A 60 12.76 -12.39 -0.86
C GLU A 60 12.06 -12.55 0.49
N ALA A 61 12.75 -12.23 1.59
CA ALA A 61 12.16 -12.25 2.92
C ALA A 61 11.04 -11.22 3.06
N PHE A 62 11.23 -10.03 2.48
CA PHE A 62 10.19 -9.00 2.45
C PHE A 62 8.96 -9.43 1.63
N HIS A 63 9.15 -10.11 0.49
CA HIS A 63 8.04 -10.66 -0.30
C HIS A 63 7.25 -11.71 0.47
N ARG A 64 7.92 -12.63 1.17
CA ARG A 64 7.25 -13.58 2.07
C ARG A 64 6.46 -12.87 3.17
N LEU A 65 7.01 -11.81 3.74
CA LEU A 65 6.33 -11.02 4.75
C LEU A 65 5.05 -10.36 4.20
N LYS A 66 5.10 -9.82 2.97
CA LYS A 66 3.94 -9.22 2.30
C LYS A 66 2.82 -10.22 2.01
N LEU A 67 3.13 -11.51 1.85
CA LEU A 67 2.10 -12.54 1.71
C LEU A 67 1.31 -12.73 3.02
N ARG A 68 1.99 -12.63 4.16
CA ARG A 68 1.36 -12.75 5.49
C ARG A 68 0.71 -11.46 5.97
N PHE A 69 1.27 -10.31 5.58
CA PHE A 69 0.83 -8.99 5.98
C PHE A 69 0.70 -8.07 4.76
N PRO A 70 -0.38 -8.20 3.97
CA PRO A 70 -0.53 -7.48 2.73
C PRO A 70 -0.77 -5.99 2.96
N LEU A 71 -0.07 -5.17 2.18
CA LEU A 71 -0.41 -3.75 2.03
C LEU A 71 -1.61 -3.61 1.08
N LEU A 72 -2.44 -2.61 1.33
CA LEU A 72 -3.60 -2.29 0.50
C LEU A 72 -3.12 -1.96 -0.91
N ARG A 73 -3.55 -2.75 -1.90
CA ARG A 73 -3.21 -2.50 -3.31
C ARG A 73 -4.10 -1.42 -3.89
N PRO A 74 -3.59 -0.62 -4.84
CA PRO A 74 -4.41 0.34 -5.54
C PRO A 74 -5.44 -0.42 -6.37
N LYS A 75 -6.72 -0.07 -6.20
CA LYS A 75 -7.81 -0.57 -7.05
C LYS A 75 -8.18 0.53 -8.04
N LEU A 76 -8.57 0.15 -9.25
CA LEU A 76 -9.17 1.09 -10.19
C LEU A 76 -10.52 1.51 -9.59
N SER A 77 -10.64 2.76 -9.11
CA SER A 77 -11.94 3.30 -8.76
C SER A 77 -12.60 3.75 -10.06
N ILE A 78 -13.65 3.04 -10.48
CA ILE A 78 -14.51 3.51 -11.56
C ILE A 78 -15.15 4.82 -11.06
N PRO A 79 -15.00 5.96 -11.77
CA PRO A 79 -15.55 7.21 -11.29
C PRO A 79 -17.08 7.12 -11.22
N PHE A 80 -17.68 7.80 -10.24
CA PHE A 80 -19.12 7.72 -9.95
C PHE A 80 -20.01 7.96 -11.19
N TRP A 81 -19.63 8.88 -12.08
CA TRP A 81 -20.36 9.13 -13.33
C TRP A 81 -20.38 7.94 -14.30
N LYS A 82 -19.41 7.02 -14.22
CA LYS A 82 -19.37 5.79 -15.02
C LYS A 82 -20.23 4.67 -14.41
N LEU A 83 -20.68 4.82 -13.16
CA LEU A 83 -21.70 3.95 -12.53
C LEU A 83 -23.13 4.41 -12.88
N GLN A 84 -23.34 5.70 -13.16
CA GLN A 84 -24.67 6.24 -13.52
C GLN A 84 -25.22 5.67 -14.84
N GLY A 85 -24.36 5.26 -15.77
CA GLY A 85 -24.77 4.64 -17.03
C GLY A 85 -25.29 3.19 -16.93
N LEU A 86 -25.24 2.56 -15.75
CA LEU A 86 -25.69 1.18 -15.53
C LEU A 86 -26.97 1.07 -14.68
N VAL A 87 -27.43 2.16 -14.07
CA VAL A 87 -28.62 2.19 -13.18
C VAL A 87 -29.82 2.84 -13.87
N MET A 88 -29.65 3.36 -15.09
CA MET A 88 -30.71 4.00 -15.89
C MET A 88 -30.90 3.31 -17.24
N GLN A 89 -31.25 2.03 -17.23
CA GLN A 89 -31.90 1.33 -18.35
C GLN A 89 -33.12 0.60 -17.83
#